data_AF-A0A7V8V364-F1
#
_entry.id   AF-A0A7V8V364-F1
#
_cell.length_a   1.000
_cell.length_b   1.000
_cell.length_c   1.000
_cell.angle_alpha   90.00
_cell.angle_beta   90.00
_cell.angle_gamma   90.00
#
_symmetry.space_group_name_H-M   'P 1'
#
loop_
_entity.id
_entity.type
_entity.pdbx_description
1 polymer ?
#
loop_
_entity_poly.entity_id
_entity_poly.type
_entity_poly.pdbx_seq_one_letter_code
_entity_poly.pdbx_strand_id
1 'polypeptide(L)'
;MRFGNRVRELRQMRGLTQQKLAERLSVSLSYVSKVENERLNAGEYPSEKFVHRLADVLECDEDELLLLTDRVPKKIRQRIQQKPEVFRRIAAMDDRSIDALLNSLKRTRPEANRK
;
A
#
# COMPACT_ATOMS: atom_id res chain seq x y z
N MET A 1 0.52 -11.65 -1.09
CA MET A 1 -0.53 -11.27 -0.13
C MET A 1 -1.56 -10.41 -0.86
N ARG A 2 -2.84 -10.42 -0.47
CA ARG A 2 -3.86 -9.60 -1.13
C ARG A 2 -4.44 -8.53 -0.19
N PHE A 3 -4.99 -7.45 -0.74
CA PHE A 3 -5.48 -6.28 0.01
C PHE A 3 -6.47 -6.64 1.12
N GLY A 4 -7.54 -7.38 0.80
CA GLY A 4 -8.58 -7.71 1.77
C GLY A 4 -8.06 -8.51 2.98
N ASN A 5 -7.16 -9.45 2.72
CA ASN A 5 -6.49 -10.23 3.77
C ASN A 5 -5.61 -9.34 4.66
N ARG A 6 -4.86 -8.40 4.07
CA ARG A 6 -4.03 -7.47 4.84
C ARG A 6 -4.86 -6.57 5.75
N VAL A 7 -5.98 -6.05 5.24
CA VAL A 7 -6.92 -5.24 6.03
C VAL A 7 -7.47 -6.03 7.23
N ARG A 8 -7.84 -7.29 7.01
CA ARG A 8 -8.32 -8.17 8.09
C ARG A 8 -7.26 -8.39 9.17
N GLU A 9 -6.03 -8.70 8.78
CA GLU A 9 -4.92 -8.90 9.71
C GLU A 9 -4.65 -7.64 10.53
N LEU A 10 -4.52 -6.48 9.88
CA LEU A 10 -4.30 -5.20 10.56
C LEU A 10 -5.44 -4.88 11.52
N ARG A 11 -6.71 -5.10 11.12
CA ARG A 11 -7.87 -4.92 12.00
C ARG A 11 -7.77 -5.81 13.24
N GLN A 12 -7.41 -7.09 13.07
CA GLN A 12 -7.26 -8.02 14.18
C GLN A 12 -6.10 -7.63 15.11
N MET A 13 -4.97 -7.17 14.56
CA MET A 13 -3.86 -6.63 15.34
C MET A 13 -4.27 -5.40 16.17
N ARG A 14 -5.22 -4.60 15.68
CA ARG A 14 -5.81 -3.49 16.45
C ARG A 14 -6.90 -3.89 17.44
N GLY A 15 -7.22 -5.19 17.56
CA GLY A 15 -8.30 -5.67 18.44
C GLY A 15 -9.69 -5.19 18.03
N LEU A 16 -9.89 -4.82 16.77
CA LEU A 16 -11.15 -4.28 16.28
C LEU A 16 -12.04 -5.39 15.71
N THR A 17 -13.34 -5.35 15.99
CA THR A 17 -14.34 -6.12 15.25
C THR A 17 -14.61 -5.43 13.90
N GLN A 18 -15.19 -6.15 12.93
CA GLN A 18 -15.60 -5.53 11.67
C GLN A 18 -16.61 -4.39 11.90
N GLN A 19 -17.49 -4.53 12.89
CA GLN A 19 -18.46 -3.50 13.29
C GLN A 19 -17.75 -2.23 13.79
N LYS A 20 -16.78 -2.37 14.70
CA LYS A 20 -15.99 -1.22 15.21
C LYS A 20 -15.19 -0.55 14.09
N LEU A 21 -14.62 -1.31 13.16
CA LEU A 21 -13.92 -0.75 12.01
C LEU A 21 -14.88 0.03 11.09
N ALA A 22 -16.07 -0.52 10.83
CA ALA A 22 -17.10 0.13 10.03
C ALA A 22 -17.55 1.47 10.64
N GLU A 23 -17.78 1.50 11.96
CA GLU A 23 -18.10 2.72 12.71
C GLU A 23 -17.01 3.77 12.58
N ARG A 24 -15.74 3.41 12.81
CA ARG A 24 -14.59 4.32 12.69
C ARG A 24 -14.40 4.89 11.28
N LEU A 25 -14.73 4.11 10.25
CA LEU A 25 -14.64 4.53 8.85
C LEU A 25 -15.91 5.22 8.34
N SER A 26 -16.97 5.25 9.16
CA SER A 26 -18.30 5.72 8.80
C SER A 26 -18.83 5.04 7.53
N VAL A 27 -18.74 3.72 7.48
CA VAL A 27 -19.27 2.86 6.40
C VAL A 27 -20.12 1.73 6.97
N SER A 28 -20.81 0.98 6.11
CA SER A 28 -21.57 -0.19 6.57
C SER A 28 -20.67 -1.37 6.92
N LEU A 29 -21.11 -2.20 7.88
CA LEU A 29 -20.48 -3.49 8.18
C LEU A 29 -20.35 -4.36 6.92
N SER A 30 -21.37 -4.36 6.07
CA SER A 30 -21.37 -5.09 4.79
C SER A 30 -20.23 -4.63 3.88
N TYR A 31 -19.92 -3.33 3.86
CA TYR A 31 -18.81 -2.80 3.07
C TYR A 31 -17.45 -3.29 3.58
N VAL A 32 -17.22 -3.25 4.90
CA VAL A 32 -15.98 -3.80 5.51
C VAL A 32 -15.86 -5.30 5.20
N SER A 33 -16.95 -6.05 5.31
CA SER A 33 -16.94 -7.48 4.95
C SER A 33 -16.62 -7.70 3.47
N LYS A 34 -17.15 -6.90 2.56
CA LYS A 34 -16.82 -6.97 1.13
C LYS A 34 -15.36 -6.64 0.86
N VAL A 35 -14.81 -5.61 1.54
CA VAL A 35 -13.39 -5.23 1.46
C VAL A 35 -12.50 -6.39 1.89
N GLU A 36 -12.73 -6.96 3.08
CA GLU A 36 -11.89 -8.04 3.60
C GLU A 36 -12.00 -9.36 2.81
N ASN A 37 -13.08 -9.53 2.05
CA ASN A 37 -13.33 -10.74 1.26
C ASN A 37 -13.10 -10.54 -0.25
N GLU A 38 -12.63 -9.37 -0.68
CA GLU A 38 -12.35 -9.05 -2.10
C GLU A 38 -13.59 -9.16 -3.00
N ARG A 39 -14.74 -8.76 -2.46
CA ARG A 39 -16.04 -8.83 -3.15
C ARG A 39 -16.55 -7.44 -3.56
N LEU A 40 -15.65 -6.54 -3.93
CA LEU A 40 -16.01 -5.26 -4.53
C LEU A 40 -16.21 -5.47 -6.04
N ASN A 41 -17.46 -5.41 -6.52
CA ASN A 41 -17.76 -5.53 -7.95
C ASN A 41 -17.40 -4.22 -8.70
N ALA A 42 -16.82 -4.38 -9.91
CA ALA A 42 -16.40 -3.37 -10.90
C ALA A 42 -15.55 -2.19 -10.38
N GLY A 43 -14.24 -2.23 -10.64
CA GLY A 43 -13.24 -1.34 -10.04
C GLY A 43 -12.73 -1.92 -8.73
N GLU A 44 -12.02 -3.05 -8.83
CA GLU A 44 -11.79 -4.11 -7.81
C GLU A 44 -11.35 -3.65 -6.41
N TYR A 45 -10.87 -2.42 -6.27
CA TYR A 45 -10.37 -1.85 -5.03
C TYR A 45 -11.17 -0.63 -4.57
N PRO A 46 -11.26 -0.39 -3.26
CA PRO A 46 -11.93 0.80 -2.74
C PRO A 46 -11.22 2.08 -3.22
N SER A 47 -11.88 3.23 -3.15
CA SER A 47 -11.27 4.51 -3.57
C SER A 47 -9.98 4.84 -2.81
N GLU A 48 -9.07 5.62 -3.42
CA GLU A 48 -7.80 6.04 -2.78
C GLU A 48 -8.08 6.78 -1.47
N LYS A 49 -9.11 7.63 -1.46
CA LYS A 49 -9.63 8.28 -0.24
C LYS A 49 -10.06 7.30 0.85
N PHE A 50 -10.64 6.15 0.49
CA PHE A 50 -10.97 5.13 1.47
C PHE A 50 -9.71 4.45 2.01
N VAL A 51 -8.73 4.15 1.15
CA VAL A 51 -7.45 3.54 1.56
C VAL A 51 -6.69 4.45 2.53
N HIS A 52 -6.64 5.77 2.29
CA HIS A 52 -6.05 6.74 3.24
C HIS A 52 -6.70 6.65 4.63
N ARG A 53 -8.04 6.77 4.68
CA ARG A 53 -8.77 6.67 5.97
C ARG A 53 -8.58 5.32 6.65
N LEU A 54 -8.47 4.26 5.87
CA LEU A 54 -8.23 2.91 6.38
C LEU A 54 -6.84 2.81 7.02
N ALA A 55 -5.81 3.35 6.37
CA ALA A 55 -4.46 3.41 6.92
C ALA A 55 -4.42 4.21 8.22
N ASP A 56 -5.12 5.35 8.30
CA ASP A 56 -5.22 6.16 9.51
C ASP A 56 -5.87 5.38 10.67
N VAL A 57 -7.03 4.76 10.43
CA VAL A 57 -7.79 4.03 11.46
C VAL A 57 -7.08 2.77 11.94
N LEU A 58 -6.33 2.12 11.05
CA LEU A 58 -5.52 0.94 11.35
C LEU A 58 -4.06 1.29 11.73
N GLU A 59 -3.74 2.58 11.81
CA GLU A 59 -2.42 3.21 11.92
C GLU A 59 -1.30 2.33 11.33
N CYS A 60 -1.37 2.14 10.01
CA CYS A 60 -0.45 1.31 9.24
C CYS A 60 0.20 2.10 8.10
N ASP A 61 1.11 1.46 7.37
CA ASP A 61 1.71 2.06 6.19
C ASP A 61 0.67 2.17 5.06
N GLU A 62 0.34 3.41 4.70
CA GLU A 62 -0.57 3.72 3.61
C GLU A 62 -0.01 3.30 2.24
N ASP A 63 1.30 3.46 2.04
CA ASP A 63 1.97 3.13 0.78
C ASP A 63 1.87 1.62 0.53
N GLU A 64 1.98 0.80 1.59
CA GLU A 64 1.74 -0.65 1.55
C GLU A 64 0.31 -0.95 1.05
N LEU A 65 -0.70 -0.33 1.66
CA LEU A 65 -2.10 -0.57 1.28
C LEU A 65 -2.40 -0.12 -0.15
N LEU A 66 -1.85 1.01 -0.60
CA LEU A 66 -2.03 1.50 -1.96
C LEU A 66 -1.41 0.53 -2.99
N LEU A 67 -0.19 0.05 -2.74
CA LEU A 67 0.48 -0.92 -3.61
C LEU A 67 -0.31 -2.24 -3.73
N LEU A 68 -0.98 -2.66 -2.66
CA LEU A 68 -1.89 -3.83 -2.68
C LEU A 68 -3.18 -3.59 -3.47
N THR A 69 -3.47 -2.36 -3.86
CA THR A 69 -4.61 -1.97 -4.71
C THR A 69 -4.21 -1.63 -6.15
N ASP A 70 -3.04 -2.09 -6.59
CA ASP A 70 -2.43 -1.77 -7.89
C ASP A 70 -2.27 -0.25 -8.13
N ARG A 71 -2.18 0.53 -7.05
CA ARG A 71 -1.94 1.97 -7.09
C ARG A 71 -0.53 2.28 -6.62
N VAL A 72 0.20 3.04 -7.44
CA VAL A 72 1.54 3.52 -7.08
C VAL A 72 1.43 4.77 -6.21
N PRO A 73 2.00 4.82 -5.00
CA PRO A 73 2.01 6.01 -4.15
C PRO A 73 2.50 7.29 -4.84
N LYS A 74 1.95 8.44 -4.45
CA LYS A 74 2.25 9.74 -5.10
C LYS A 74 3.74 10.05 -5.15
N LYS A 75 4.48 9.78 -4.08
CA LYS A 75 5.93 10.01 -4.00
C LYS A 75 6.69 9.19 -5.05
N ILE A 76 6.29 7.93 -5.24
CA ILE A 76 6.89 7.04 -6.23
C ILE A 76 6.51 7.50 -7.65
N ARG A 77 5.24 7.86 -7.90
CA ARG A 77 4.80 8.43 -9.19
C ARG A 77 5.62 9.66 -9.59
N GLN A 78 5.85 10.58 -8.64
CA GLN A 78 6.68 11.76 -8.87
C GLN A 78 8.13 11.38 -9.21
N ARG A 79 8.69 10.36 -8.56
CA ARG A 79 10.05 9.92 -8.84
C ARG A 79 10.19 9.28 -10.22
N ILE A 80 9.20 8.49 -10.64
CA ILE A 80 9.11 7.93 -12.00
C ILE A 80 9.09 9.05 -13.04
N GLN A 81 8.27 10.10 -12.82
CA GLN A 81 8.19 11.26 -13.72
C GLN A 81 9.51 12.05 -13.79
N GLN A 82 10.21 12.22 -12.66
CA GLN A 82 11.47 12.98 -12.61
C GLN A 82 12.66 12.24 -13.24
N LYS A 83 12.68 10.91 -13.17
CA LYS A 83 13.82 10.08 -13.62
C LYS A 83 13.36 8.83 -14.39
N PRO A 84 12.62 8.99 -15.50
CA PRO A 84 11.98 7.86 -16.19
C PRO A 84 12.97 6.78 -16.66
N GLU A 85 14.15 7.17 -17.15
CA GLU A 85 15.16 6.21 -17.64
C GLU A 85 15.66 5.25 -16.56
N VAL A 86 15.77 5.72 -15.31
CA VAL A 86 16.19 4.88 -14.18
C VAL A 86 15.17 3.76 -13.97
N PHE A 87 13.88 4.11 -13.92
CA PHE A 87 12.82 3.13 -13.69
C PHE A 87 12.59 2.22 -14.90
N ARG A 88 12.76 2.70 -16.13
CA ARG A 88 12.75 1.83 -17.33
C ARG A 88 13.86 0.79 -17.29
N ARG A 89 15.07 1.19 -16.87
CA ARG A 89 16.19 0.26 -16.73
C ARG A 89 15.92 -0.78 -15.65
N ILE A 90 15.43 -0.35 -14.49
CA ILE A 90 15.05 -1.25 -13.39
C ILE A 90 13.97 -2.24 -13.84
N ALA A 91 12.94 -1.77 -14.54
CA ALA A 91 11.86 -2.62 -15.04
C ALA A 91 12.30 -3.67 -16.09
N ALA A 92 13.44 -3.47 -16.73
CA ALA A 92 14.02 -4.41 -17.71
C ALA A 92 15.04 -5.39 -17.09
N MET A 93 15.37 -5.25 -15.80
CA MET A 93 16.29 -6.15 -15.10
C MET A 93 15.58 -7.43 -14.66
N ASP A 94 16.33 -8.52 -14.52
CA ASP A 94 15.82 -9.72 -13.87
C ASP A 94 15.77 -9.55 -12.34
N ASP A 95 14.98 -10.40 -11.67
CA ASP A 95 14.79 -10.33 -10.22
C ASP A 95 16.12 -10.40 -9.45
N ARG A 96 17.07 -11.21 -9.92
CA ARG A 96 18.40 -11.35 -9.31
C ARG A 96 19.17 -10.03 -9.33
N SER A 97 19.12 -9.32 -10.46
CA SER A 97 19.79 -8.04 -10.63
C SER A 97 19.10 -6.94 -9.84
N ILE A 98 17.76 -6.97 -9.75
CA ILE A 98 16.99 -6.06 -8.90
C ILE A 98 17.35 -6.25 -7.42
N ASP A 99 17.42 -7.50 -6.95
CA ASP A 99 17.83 -7.81 -5.58
C ASP A 99 19.27 -7.37 -5.28
N ALA A 100 20.20 -7.59 -6.23
CA ALA A 100 21.58 -7.13 -6.11
C ALA A 100 21.67 -5.59 -6.02
N LEU A 101 20.89 -4.88 -6.83
CA LEU A 101 20.78 -3.41 -6.77
C LEU A 101 20.20 -2.95 -5.43
N LEU A 102 19.13 -3.58 -4.95
CA LEU A 102 18.54 -3.25 -3.66
C LEU A 102 19.55 -3.45 -2.51
N ASN A 103 20.33 -4.52 -2.56
CA ASN A 103 21.36 -4.81 -1.56
C ASN A 103 22.55 -3.84 -1.63
N SER A 104 22.92 -3.36 -2.81
CA SER A 104 23.97 -2.33 -2.94
C SER A 104 23.50 -0.98 -2.37
N LEU A 105 22.25 -0.60 -2.62
CA LEU A 105 21.65 0.63 -2.08
C LEU A 105 21.54 0.61 -0.55
N LYS A 106 21.24 -0.54 0.07
CA LYS A 106 21.23 -0.68 1.54
C LYS A 106 22.60 -0.41 2.18
N ARG A 107 23.70 -0.61 1.43
CA ARG A 107 25.08 -0.40 1.91
C ARG A 107 25.51 1.06 1.81
N THR A 108 25.04 1.78 0.79
CA THR A 108 25.17 3.23 0.68
C THR A 108 24.04 3.90 1.47
N ARG A 109 24.28 4.31 2.73
CA ARG A 109 23.32 5.16 3.46
C ARG A 109 22.86 6.32 2.56
N PRO A 110 21.56 6.63 2.47
CA PRO A 110 21.13 7.85 1.84
C PRO A 110 21.69 9.04 2.64
N GLU A 111 22.40 9.95 1.97
CA GLU A 111 22.78 11.26 2.50
C GLU A 111 21.51 12.10 2.72
N ALA A 112 20.77 11.80 3.78
CA ALA A 112 19.63 12.59 4.24
C ALA A 112 19.86 13.00 5.70
N ASN A 113 20.98 13.69 5.94
CA ASN A 113 21.13 14.60 7.08
C ASN A 113 22.36 15.49 6.87
N ARG A 114 22.25 16.45 5.96
CA ARG A 114 23.05 17.69 6.01
C ARG A 114 22.08 18.86 5.91
N LYS A 115 21.68 19.31 7.10
CA LYS A 115 21.10 20.61 7.50
C LYS A 115 19.88 21.12 6.73
#